data_AF-A0AAD9VA97-F1
#
_entry.id   AF-A0AAD9VA97-F1
#
_cell.length_a   1.000
_cell.length_b   1.000
_cell.length_c   1.000
_cell.angle_alpha   90.00
_cell.angle_beta   90.00
_cell.angle_gamma   90.00
#
_symmetry.space_group_name_H-M   'P 1'
#
loop_
_entity.id
_entity.type
_entity.pdbx_description
1 polymer ?
#
loop_
_entity_poly.entity_id
_entity_poly.type
_entity_poly.pdbx_seq_one_letter_code
_entity_poly.pdbx_strand_id
1 'polypeptide(L)'
;SVTLHTELGDLKIELFCEDTPKASEHNARGTVSMANNGQDTNGSQFFICYAKQPHLDMKYTVFGKVIDGLETLDDLEKLPVNEKSYRPLTDVRIKSVTVHANPIADKIG
;
A
#
# COMPACT_ATOMS: atom_id res chain seq x y z
N SER A 1 0.64 2.19 -12.99
CA SER A 1 -0.01 1.67 -11.76
C SER A 1 0.42 0.22 -11.54
N VAL A 2 0.13 -0.35 -10.37
CA VAL A 2 0.38 -1.77 -10.07
C VAL A 2 -0.94 -2.40 -9.61
N THR A 3 -1.22 -3.63 -10.02
CA THR A 3 -2.31 -4.43 -9.46
C THR A 3 -1.73 -5.58 -8.64
N LEU A 4 -2.18 -5.70 -7.39
CA LEU A 4 -1.92 -6.85 -6.53
C LEU A 4 -3.11 -7.81 -6.65
N HIS A 5 -2.86 -9.02 -7.13
CA HIS A 5 -3.87 -10.07 -7.17
C HIS A 5 -3.81 -10.86 -5.87
N THR A 6 -4.81 -10.73 -5.00
CA THR A 6 -4.84 -11.40 -3.69
C THR A 6 -5.81 -12.58 -3.67
N GLU A 7 -5.86 -13.30 -2.56
CA GLU A 7 -6.87 -14.33 -2.34
C GLU A 7 -8.29 -13.77 -2.15
N LEU A 8 -8.42 -12.50 -1.77
CA LEU A 8 -9.72 -11.84 -1.53
C LEU A 8 -10.18 -10.93 -2.69
N GLY A 9 -9.35 -10.80 -3.73
CA GLY A 9 -9.62 -9.93 -4.88
C GLY A 9 -8.41 -9.07 -5.25
N ASP A 10 -8.64 -8.09 -6.10
CA ASP A 10 -7.58 -7.27 -6.67
C ASP A 10 -7.49 -5.91 -5.97
N LEU A 11 -6.27 -5.42 -5.78
CA LEU A 11 -6.00 -4.05 -5.33
C LEU A 11 -5.20 -3.32 -6.40
N LYS A 12 -5.77 -2.28 -7.00
CA LYS A 12 -5.05 -1.44 -7.96
C LYS A 12 -4.49 -0.21 -7.24
N ILE A 13 -3.18 -0.06 -7.31
CA ILE A 13 -2.42 1.01 -6.68
C ILE A 13 -1.88 1.93 -7.77
N GLU A 14 -2.22 3.21 -7.68
CA GLU A 14 -1.49 4.24 -8.41
C GLU A 14 -0.21 4.56 -7.65
N LEU A 15 0.92 4.39 -8.34
CA LEU A 15 2.22 4.76 -7.79
C LEU A 15 2.45 6.24 -8.06
N PHE A 16 2.91 6.91 -7.03
CA PHE A 16 3.34 8.28 -7.11
C PHE A 16 4.69 8.37 -7.82
N CYS A 17 4.79 9.20 -8.86
CA CYS A 17 6.07 9.48 -9.52
C CYS A 17 6.90 10.43 -8.64
N GLU A 18 8.23 10.44 -8.81
CA GLU A 18 9.24 11.09 -7.94
C GLU A 18 8.95 12.56 -7.56
N ASP A 19 8.01 13.24 -8.26
CA ASP A 19 7.54 14.60 -8.00
C ASP A 19 6.29 14.73 -7.09
N THR A 20 5.80 13.66 -6.48
CA THR A 20 4.61 13.80 -5.60
C THR A 20 4.86 14.72 -4.40
N PRO A 21 3.86 15.53 -4.03
CA PRO A 21 4.04 16.64 -3.11
C PRO A 21 4.60 16.16 -1.78
N LYS A 22 5.50 16.97 -1.21
CA LYS A 22 6.20 16.80 0.08
C LYS A 22 5.33 16.48 1.30
N ALA A 23 4.01 16.40 1.12
CA ALA A 23 3.05 15.91 2.08
C ALA A 23 3.04 14.37 2.04
N SER A 24 4.01 13.74 2.70
CA SER A 24 3.96 12.31 3.12
C SER A 24 2.85 12.10 4.15
N GLU A 25 1.62 12.42 3.76
CA GLU A 25 0.45 12.45 4.61
C GLU A 25 -0.36 11.17 4.43
N HIS A 26 -0.62 10.50 5.54
CA HIS A 26 -1.55 9.38 5.62
C HIS A 26 -2.95 9.94 5.85
N ASN A 27 -3.44 10.76 4.93
CA ASN A 27 -4.67 11.55 5.11
C ASN A 27 -5.96 10.84 4.69
N ALA A 28 -5.89 9.64 4.12
CA ALA A 28 -7.04 8.93 3.58
C ALA A 28 -6.92 7.39 3.72
N ARG A 29 -8.06 6.71 3.62
CA ARG A 29 -8.12 5.27 3.36
C ARG A 29 -7.46 4.97 2.01
N GLY A 30 -6.74 3.85 1.94
CA GLY A 30 -6.05 3.39 0.74
C GLY A 30 -4.67 4.01 0.51
N THR A 31 -4.17 4.89 1.38
CA THR A 31 -2.78 5.37 1.30
C THR A 31 -1.81 4.19 1.44
N VAL A 32 -0.83 4.09 0.55
CA VAL A 32 0.17 3.01 0.53
C VAL A 32 1.55 3.59 0.90
N SER A 33 2.21 2.97 1.86
CA SER A 33 3.44 3.51 2.45
C SER A 33 4.43 2.40 2.83
N MET A 34 5.73 2.72 2.79
CA MET A 34 6.81 1.78 3.11
C MET A 34 6.85 1.53 4.62
N ALA A 35 6.94 0.27 5.04
CA ALA A 35 7.28 -0.06 6.42
C ALA A 35 8.80 0.05 6.63
N ASN A 36 9.21 0.47 7.83
CA ASN A 36 10.60 0.62 8.22
C ASN A 36 10.80 0.33 9.72
N ASN A 37 12.07 0.17 10.13
CA ASN A 37 12.51 0.00 11.52
C ASN A 37 13.32 1.22 12.01
N GLY A 38 13.06 2.41 11.45
CA GLY A 38 13.84 3.62 11.67
C GLY A 38 14.30 4.29 10.36
N GLN A 39 14.97 5.43 10.49
CA GLN A 39 15.43 6.22 9.35
C GLN A 39 16.28 5.37 8.40
N ASP A 40 15.99 5.48 7.09
CA ASP A 40 16.72 4.81 6.00
C ASP A 40 16.76 3.27 6.07
N THR A 41 15.74 2.65 6.68
CA THR A 41 15.61 1.18 6.77
C THR A 41 14.46 0.61 5.93
N ASN A 42 14.06 1.33 4.87
CA ASN A 42 13.06 0.84 3.92
C ASN A 42 13.57 -0.43 3.22
N GLY A 43 12.74 -1.47 3.20
CA GLY A 43 13.00 -2.73 2.50
C GLY A 43 11.94 -2.99 1.43
N SER A 44 11.32 -4.18 1.47
CA SER A 44 10.20 -4.53 0.59
C SER A 44 8.83 -4.49 1.28
N GLN A 45 8.81 -4.35 2.60
CA GLN A 45 7.56 -4.33 3.36
C GLN A 45 6.86 -2.98 3.16
N PHE A 46 5.56 -3.05 2.93
CA PHE A 46 4.68 -1.89 2.80
C PHE A 46 3.37 -2.16 3.54
N PHE A 47 2.59 -1.11 3.77
CA PHE A 47 1.25 -1.20 4.35
C PHE A 47 0.26 -0.31 3.59
N ILE A 48 -1.02 -0.61 3.75
CA ILE A 48 -2.14 0.17 3.22
C ILE A 48 -2.97 0.67 4.41
N CYS A 49 -3.23 1.97 4.49
CA CYS A 49 -4.02 2.55 5.57
C CYS A 49 -5.52 2.29 5.38
N TYR A 50 -6.20 1.80 6.42
CA TYR A 50 -7.66 1.69 6.44
C TYR A 50 -8.39 3.02 6.72
N ALA A 51 -7.70 4.01 7.27
CA ALA A 51 -8.24 5.34 7.55
C ALA A 51 -7.11 6.38 7.58
N LYS A 52 -7.45 7.65 7.82
CA LYS A 52 -6.47 8.71 8.07
C LYS A 52 -5.61 8.39 9.31
N GLN A 53 -4.29 8.43 9.19
CA GLN A 53 -3.30 8.12 10.24
C GLN A 53 -2.19 9.19 10.36
N PRO A 54 -2.51 10.42 10.84
CA PRO A 54 -1.55 11.55 10.82
C PRO A 54 -0.28 11.32 11.66
N HIS A 55 -0.33 10.38 12.61
CA HIS A 55 0.81 10.06 13.48
C HIS A 55 1.93 9.29 12.74
N LEU A 56 1.67 8.80 11.52
CA LEU A 56 2.62 8.14 10.62
C LEU A 56 3.33 9.13 9.68
N ASP A 57 2.83 10.37 9.59
CA ASP A 57 3.34 11.39 8.68
C ASP A 57 4.81 11.68 8.98
N MET A 58 5.59 11.90 7.92
CA MET A 58 7.05 12.12 7.96
C MET A 58 7.88 10.96 8.56
N LYS A 59 7.26 9.88 9.06
CA LYS A 59 7.95 8.68 9.58
C LYS A 59 8.02 7.54 8.57
N TYR A 60 7.02 7.45 7.70
CA TYR A 60 6.91 6.43 6.68
C TYR A 60 6.74 7.06 5.30
N THR A 61 7.41 6.48 4.30
CA THR A 61 7.42 6.99 2.94
C THR A 61 6.14 6.58 2.22
N VAL A 62 5.22 7.51 2.06
CA VAL A 62 4.04 7.33 1.19
C VAL A 62 4.51 7.27 -0.27
N PHE A 63 4.09 6.24 -1.01
CA PHE A 63 4.51 6.04 -2.42
C PHE A 63 3.35 5.70 -3.36
N GLY A 64 2.12 5.62 -2.87
CA GLY A 64 0.96 5.39 -3.73
C GLY A 64 -0.35 5.43 -2.99
N LYS A 65 -1.41 5.14 -3.75
CA LYS A 65 -2.77 5.06 -3.23
C LYS A 65 -3.56 3.98 -3.96
N VAL A 66 -4.38 3.24 -3.24
CA VAL A 66 -5.39 2.35 -3.82
C VAL A 66 -6.41 3.21 -4.57
N ILE A 67 -6.56 2.94 -5.87
CA ILE A 67 -7.47 3.64 -6.79
C ILE A 67 -8.63 2.75 -7.26
N ASP A 68 -8.53 1.43 -7.04
CA ASP A 68 -9.56 0.44 -7.38
C ASP A 68 -9.42 -0.79 -6.48
N GLY A 69 -10.52 -1.51 -6.25
CA GLY A 69 -10.57 -2.68 -5.36
C GLY A 69 -10.74 -2.34 -3.87
N LEU A 70 -11.43 -1.24 -3.54
CA LEU A 70 -11.67 -0.86 -2.14
C LEU A 70 -12.50 -1.91 -1.38
N GLU A 71 -13.34 -2.66 -2.07
CA GLU A 71 -14.06 -3.81 -1.51
C GLU A 71 -13.12 -4.92 -1.03
N THR A 72 -12.03 -5.19 -1.77
CA THR A 72 -10.99 -6.12 -1.32
C THR A 72 -10.28 -5.58 -0.07
N LEU A 73 -10.07 -4.26 0.01
CA LEU A 73 -9.52 -3.63 1.20
C LEU A 73 -10.48 -3.72 2.40
N ASP A 74 -11.78 -3.58 2.17
CA ASP A 74 -12.82 -3.76 3.20
C ASP A 74 -12.85 -5.20 3.72
N ASP A 75 -12.67 -6.19 2.84
CA ASP A 75 -12.65 -7.59 3.24
C ASP A 75 -11.36 -7.97 3.99
N LEU A 76 -10.21 -7.39 3.61
CA LEU A 76 -8.97 -7.50 4.37
C LEU A 76 -9.09 -6.92 5.79
N GLU A 77 -9.80 -5.79 5.96
CA GLU A 77 -9.99 -5.13 7.26
C GLU A 77 -10.86 -5.95 8.23
N LYS A 78 -11.82 -6.71 7.70
CA LYS A 78 -12.76 -7.52 8.50
C LYS A 78 -12.20 -8.87 8.92
N LEU A 79 -11.00 -9.24 8.47
CA LEU A 79 -10.42 -10.55 8.78
C LEU A 79 -10.27 -10.73 10.30
N PRO A 80 -10.69 -11.88 10.85
CA PRO A 80 -10.40 -12.18 12.24
C PRO A 80 -8.89 -12.33 12.41
N VAL A 81 -8.34 -11.67 13.43
CA VAL A 81 -6.91 -11.67 13.73
C VAL A 81 -6.64 -12.28 15.10
N ASN A 82 -5.42 -12.75 15.30
CA ASN A 82 -4.91 -12.99 16.63
C ASN A 82 -4.77 -11.65 17.38
N GLU A 83 -5.41 -11.51 18.54
CA GLU A 83 -5.44 -10.25 19.30
C GLU A 83 -4.06 -9.76 19.80
N LYS A 84 -3.07 -10.66 19.89
CA LYS A 84 -1.72 -10.31 20.37
C LYS A 84 -0.76 -9.96 19.25
N SER A 85 -0.77 -10.73 18.16
CA SER A 85 0.16 -10.54 17.04
C SER A 85 -0.44 -9.74 15.88
N TYR A 86 -1.75 -9.49 15.89
CA TYR A 86 -2.52 -8.90 14.79
C TYR A 86 -2.38 -9.63 13.45
N ARG A 87 -1.86 -10.86 13.47
CA ARG A 87 -1.80 -11.72 12.28
C ARG A 87 -3.20 -12.27 11.99
N PRO A 88 -3.69 -12.23 10.74
CA PRO A 88 -4.91 -12.92 10.34
C PRO A 88 -4.90 -14.40 10.76
N LEU A 89 -6.04 -14.90 11.27
CA LEU A 89 -6.19 -16.30 11.67
C LEU A 89 -6.13 -17.26 10.47
N THR A 90 -6.55 -16.77 9.30
CA THR A 90 -6.39 -17.44 8.01
C THR A 90 -5.38 -16.64 7.21
N ASP A 91 -4.33 -17.32 6.72
CA ASP A 91 -3.34 -16.68 5.85
C ASP A 91 -4.03 -16.11 4.61
N VAL A 92 -3.68 -14.87 4.25
CA VAL A 92 -4.11 -14.21 3.00
C VAL A 92 -2.86 -13.80 2.22
N ARG A 93 -2.80 -14.17 0.95
CA ARG A 93 -1.60 -14.05 0.12
C ARG A 93 -1.84 -13.21 -1.13
N ILE A 94 -0.81 -12.47 -1.53
CA ILE A 94 -0.67 -11.93 -2.88
C ILE A 94 -0.21 -13.09 -3.77
N LYS A 95 -1.01 -13.43 -4.78
CA LYS A 95 -0.76 -14.51 -5.74
C LYS A 95 0.16 -14.07 -6.87
N SER A 96 -0.06 -12.86 -7.37
CA SER A 96 0.72 -12.28 -8.46
C SER A 96 0.62 -10.75 -8.43
N VAL A 97 1.50 -10.11 -9.17
CA VAL A 97 1.55 -8.66 -9.32
C VAL A 97 1.61 -8.33 -10.80
N THR A 98 0.71 -7.47 -11.27
CA THR A 98 0.76 -6.91 -12.63
C THR A 98 1.24 -5.46 -12.56
N VAL A 99 2.37 -5.19 -13.22
CA VAL A 99 2.87 -3.84 -13.40
C VAL A 99 2.31 -3.31 -14.71
N HIS A 100 1.50 -2.27 -14.62
CA HIS A 100 0.97 -1.57 -15.80
C HIS A 100 1.99 -0.52 -16.21
N ALA A 101 2.52 -0.65 -17.43
CA ALA A 101 3.52 0.26 -17.97
C ALA A 101 3.07 1.71 -17.79
N ASN A 102 3.97 2.53 -17.23
CA ASN A 102 3.81 3.97 -17.24
C ASN A 102 4.44 4.49 -18.55
N PRO A 103 3.69 5.11 -19.48
CA PRO A 103 4.23 5.61 -20.76
C PRO A 103 5.36 6.65 -20.61
N ILE A 104 5.65 7.09 -19.39
CA ILE A 104 6.68 8.08 -19.07
C ILE A 104 8.08 7.43 -18.94
N ALA A 105 8.17 6.12 -18.67
CA ALA A 105 9.45 5.44 -18.48
C ALA A 105 10.30 5.31 -19.77
N ASP A 106 9.67 5.38 -20.94
CA ASP A 106 10.36 5.26 -22.25
C ASP A 106 11.00 6.57 -22.74
N LYS A 107 10.85 7.70 -22.00
CA LYS A 107 11.38 9.02 -22.42
C LYS A 107 12.73 9.39 -21.79
N ILE A 108 13.35 8.47 -21.07
CA ILE A 108 14.60 8.72 -20.31
C ILE A 108 15.65 7.61 -20.53
N GLY A 109 15.56 6.91 -21.67
CA GLY A 109 16.61 6.02 -22.19
C GLY A 109 17.51 6.69 -23.21
#